data_AF-A0A9Q0VVL6-F1
#
_entry.id   AF-A0A9Q0VVL6-F1
#
_cell.length_a   1.000
_cell.length_b   1.000
_cell.length_c   1.000
_cell.angle_alpha   90.00
_cell.angle_beta   90.00
_cell.angle_gamma   90.00
#
_symmetry.space_group_name_H-M   'P 1'
#
loop_
_entity.id
_entity.type
_entity.pdbx_description
1 polymer ?
#
loop_
_entity_poly.entity_id
_entity_poly.type
_entity_poly.pdbx_seq_one_letter_code
_entity_poly.pdbx_strand_id
1 'polypeptide(L)'
;MYKLKVQKGKTYLLRIINAALNNQLFFRIANHNMTVVAVDAGYTVPYVTDVVVTGPGQTVDVLLVADKEAGSYFMAANPYASAAAAAPGAPVPPFDNTTTRGIVVYEGAPSSTIPKMPPLPGFNDTPTAHKFFTSLTGLAGLASAFVVENGLTPESTLPPPPVDLPQC
;
A
#
# COMPACT_ATOMS: atom_id res chain seq x y z
N MET A 1 5.99 -6.83 19.78
CA MET A 1 4.81 -6.97 18.90
C MET A 1 3.86 -5.81 19.15
N TYR A 2 3.47 -5.07 18.11
CA TYR A 2 2.60 -3.90 18.21
C TYR A 2 1.12 -4.30 18.41
N LYS A 3 0.37 -3.51 19.19
CA LYS A 3 -1.07 -3.71 19.44
C LYS A 3 -1.83 -2.40 19.19
N LEU A 4 -2.80 -2.44 18.30
CA LEU A 4 -3.74 -1.35 18.03
C LEU A 4 -5.06 -1.64 18.75
N LYS A 5 -5.46 -0.80 19.71
CA LYS A 5 -6.76 -0.92 20.38
C LYS A 5 -7.83 -0.20 19.57
N VAL A 6 -8.96 -0.87 19.32
CA VAL A 6 -10.07 -0.31 18.53
C VAL A 6 -11.42 -0.49 19.23
N GLN A 7 -12.33 0.43 18.97
CA GLN A 7 -13.72 0.40 19.42
C GLN A 7 -14.60 -0.04 18.27
N LYS A 8 -15.49 -1.01 18.53
CA LYS A 8 -16.44 -1.49 17.53
C LYS A 8 -17.29 -0.33 16.99
N GLY A 9 -17.45 -0.28 15.68
CA GLY A 9 -18.21 0.75 14.97
C GLY A 9 -17.45 2.06 14.70
N LYS A 10 -16.21 2.21 15.19
CA LYS A 10 -15.39 3.39 14.89
C LYS A 10 -14.53 3.18 13.65
N THR A 11 -14.20 4.29 13.01
CA THR A 11 -13.30 4.34 11.85
C THR A 11 -11.97 4.93 12.27
N TYR A 12 -10.89 4.31 11.84
CA TYR A 12 -9.51 4.69 12.15
C TYR A 12 -8.75 5.00 10.87
N LEU A 13 -8.07 6.14 10.82
CA LEU A 13 -7.13 6.45 9.75
C LEU A 13 -5.77 5.82 10.10
N LEU A 14 -5.34 4.85 9.31
CA LEU A 14 -4.02 4.23 9.43
C LEU A 14 -3.10 4.80 8.34
N ARG A 15 -1.95 5.31 8.76
CA ARG A 15 -0.88 5.73 7.85
C ARG A 15 0.14 4.61 7.76
N ILE A 16 0.12 3.89 6.65
CA ILE A 16 1.02 2.76 6.40
C ILE A 16 2.24 3.30 5.68
N ILE A 17 3.41 3.10 6.27
CA ILE A 17 4.68 3.57 5.72
C ILE A 17 5.61 2.36 5.61
N ASN A 18 6.11 2.09 4.41
CA ASN A 18 7.13 1.07 4.24
C ASN A 18 8.51 1.70 4.44
N ALA A 19 9.08 1.48 5.62
CA ALA A 19 10.44 1.88 5.98
C ALA A 19 11.48 0.75 5.78
N ALA A 20 11.15 -0.33 5.06
CA ALA A 20 12.10 -1.36 4.70
C ALA A 20 13.08 -0.86 3.62
N LEU A 21 14.26 -1.48 3.55
CA LEU A 21 15.32 -1.06 2.62
C LEU A 21 15.03 -1.46 1.17
N ASN A 22 14.77 -2.76 0.94
CA ASN A 22 14.79 -3.33 -0.42
C ASN A 22 13.49 -4.01 -0.87
N ASN A 23 12.55 -4.25 0.05
CA ASN A 23 11.38 -5.08 -0.22
C ASN A 23 10.11 -4.24 -0.26
N GLN A 24 9.30 -4.49 -1.29
CA GLN A 24 7.89 -4.11 -1.24
C GLN A 24 7.18 -5.03 -0.24
N LEU A 25 6.14 -4.54 0.41
CA LEU A 25 5.40 -5.29 1.43
C LEU A 25 3.92 -5.38 1.04
N PHE A 26 3.38 -6.60 1.13
CA PHE A 26 1.95 -6.83 1.24
C PHE A 26 1.55 -6.61 2.70
N PHE A 27 0.55 -5.77 2.93
CA PHE A 27 -0.05 -5.55 4.24
C PHE A 27 -1.52 -5.95 4.22
N ARG A 28 -1.94 -6.75 5.20
CA ARG A 28 -3.34 -7.16 5.41
C ARG A 28 -3.73 -7.13 6.87
N ILE A 29 -5.02 -6.98 7.13
CA ILE A 29 -5.62 -7.13 8.46
C ILE A 29 -6.64 -8.27 8.38
N ALA A 30 -6.54 -9.27 9.26
CA ALA A 30 -7.40 -10.43 9.22
C ALA A 30 -8.88 -10.05 9.28
N ASN A 31 -9.66 -10.52 8.32
CA ASN A 31 -11.09 -10.25 8.17
C ASN A 31 -11.47 -8.77 8.03
N HIS A 32 -10.56 -7.83 7.80
CA HIS A 32 -10.91 -6.43 7.63
C HIS A 32 -10.58 -5.96 6.21
N ASN A 33 -11.52 -5.24 5.62
CA ASN A 33 -11.26 -4.44 4.44
C ASN A 33 -10.77 -3.06 4.87
N MET A 34 -9.98 -2.44 4.01
CA MET A 34 -9.39 -1.12 4.18
C MET A 34 -9.81 -0.27 3.00
N THR A 35 -10.11 1.00 3.24
CA THR A 35 -10.41 1.96 2.16
C THR A 35 -9.22 2.86 1.97
N VAL A 36 -8.52 2.75 0.85
CA VAL A 36 -7.41 3.64 0.50
C VAL A 36 -7.97 5.01 0.14
N VAL A 37 -7.42 6.05 0.77
CA VAL A 37 -7.88 7.44 0.58
C VAL A 37 -6.76 8.39 0.16
N ALA A 38 -5.50 8.03 0.41
CA ALA A 38 -4.36 8.76 -0.12
C ALA A 38 -3.15 7.86 -0.32
N VAL A 39 -2.30 8.21 -1.26
CA VAL A 39 -1.00 7.58 -1.54
C VAL A 39 0.01 8.68 -1.81
N ASP A 40 1.18 8.61 -1.18
CA ASP A 40 2.30 9.56 -1.35
C ASP A 40 1.85 11.03 -1.29
N ALA A 41 1.10 11.35 -0.23
CA ALA A 41 0.50 12.67 0.04
C ALA A 41 -0.52 13.18 -0.99
N GLY A 42 -0.91 12.37 -1.98
CA GLY A 42 -1.98 12.66 -2.93
C GLY A 42 -3.28 11.92 -2.57
N TYR A 43 -4.40 12.62 -2.56
CA TYR A 43 -5.71 12.00 -2.37
C TYR A 43 -6.10 11.14 -3.57
N THR A 44 -6.64 9.96 -3.28
CA THR A 44 -7.17 9.03 -4.29
C THR A 44 -8.69 9.04 -4.26
N VAL A 45 -9.31 8.58 -5.35
CA VAL A 45 -10.69 8.10 -5.26
C VAL A 45 -10.71 6.94 -4.25
N PRO A 46 -11.66 6.91 -3.29
CA PRO A 46 -11.71 5.84 -2.30
C PRO A 46 -11.74 4.45 -2.93
N TYR A 47 -10.75 3.63 -2.62
CA TYR A 47 -10.62 2.28 -3.16
C TYR A 47 -10.65 1.25 -2.03
N VAL A 48 -11.66 0.37 -2.03
CA VAL A 48 -11.83 -0.67 -1.01
C VAL A 48 -11.04 -1.91 -1.39
N THR A 49 -10.14 -2.34 -0.52
CA THR A 49 -9.27 -3.51 -0.72
C THR A 49 -8.97 -4.20 0.61
N ASP A 50 -8.65 -5.49 0.58
CA ASP A 50 -8.20 -6.24 1.74
C ASP A 50 -6.67 -6.36 1.81
N VAL A 51 -5.97 -5.83 0.79
CA VAL A 51 -4.51 -5.81 0.69
C VAL A 51 -4.02 -4.43 0.29
N VAL A 52 -2.96 -3.99 0.97
CA VAL A 52 -2.20 -2.79 0.65
C VAL A 52 -0.81 -3.21 0.21
N VAL A 53 -0.31 -2.62 -0.87
CA VAL A 53 1.04 -2.89 -1.38
C VAL A 53 1.84 -1.61 -1.33
N THR A 54 2.98 -1.65 -0.64
CA THR A 54 3.82 -0.46 -0.43
C THR A 54 5.26 -0.80 -0.78
N GLY A 55 5.87 -0.02 -1.68
CA GLY A 55 7.31 -0.04 -1.91
C GLY A 55 8.10 0.75 -0.87
N PRO A 56 9.42 0.53 -0.74
CA PRO A 56 10.28 1.31 0.15
C PRO A 56 10.08 2.82 0.00
N GLY A 57 9.84 3.52 1.10
CA GLY A 57 9.61 4.96 1.14
C GLY A 57 8.19 5.42 0.80
N GLN A 58 7.33 4.54 0.27
CA GLN A 58 5.94 4.90 -0.05
C GLN A 58 5.06 4.96 1.20
N THR A 59 4.02 5.78 1.10
CA THR A 59 3.01 5.97 2.13
C THR A 59 1.62 5.74 1.57
N VAL A 60 0.78 5.01 2.31
CA VAL A 60 -0.61 4.76 1.96
C VAL A 60 -1.48 5.03 3.19
N ASP A 61 -2.42 5.94 3.03
CA ASP A 61 -3.42 6.26 4.05
C ASP A 61 -4.69 5.45 3.80
N VAL A 62 -5.10 4.67 4.80
CA VAL A 62 -6.29 3.84 4.72
C VAL A 62 -7.25 4.08 5.88
N LEU A 63 -8.55 4.01 5.59
CA LEU A 63 -9.59 3.95 6.60
C LEU A 63 -9.88 2.49 6.95
N LEU A 64 -9.70 2.17 8.23
CA LEU A 64 -10.09 0.90 8.83
C LEU A 64 -11.39 1.10 9.61
N VAL A 65 -12.46 0.42 9.18
CA VAL A 65 -13.71 0.36 9.94
C VAL A 65 -13.67 -0.83 10.87
N ALA A 66 -13.85 -0.60 12.18
CA ALA A 66 -13.88 -1.65 13.19
C ALA A 66 -15.27 -2.31 13.26
N ASP A 67 -15.70 -2.97 12.19
CA ASP A 67 -17.04 -3.55 12.03
C ASP A 67 -17.16 -5.02 12.47
N LYS A 68 -16.05 -5.64 12.90
CA LYS A 68 -16.02 -7.07 13.26
C LYS A 68 -16.42 -7.32 14.70
N GLU A 69 -16.64 -8.60 15.02
CA GLU A 69 -16.93 -9.04 16.38
C GLU A 69 -15.77 -8.71 17.32
N ALA A 70 -16.10 -8.42 18.58
CA ALA A 70 -15.11 -8.08 19.60
C ALA A 70 -14.13 -9.26 19.79
N GLY A 71 -12.92 -9.09 19.28
CA GLY A 71 -11.88 -10.11 19.27
C GLY A 71 -10.52 -9.52 18.96
N SER A 72 -9.55 -10.41 18.74
CA SER A 72 -8.20 -10.04 18.30
C SER A 72 -7.97 -10.52 16.86
N TYR A 73 -7.35 -9.67 16.04
CA TYR A 73 -7.10 -9.94 14.62
C TYR A 73 -5.65 -9.58 14.31
N PHE A 74 -4.89 -10.47 13.67
CA PHE A 74 -3.55 -10.11 13.24
C PHE A 74 -3.62 -9.13 12.07
N MET A 75 -2.80 -8.09 12.15
CA MET A 75 -2.30 -7.39 10.98
C MET A 75 -0.93 -7.99 10.64
N ALA A 76 -0.66 -8.19 9.37
CA ALA A 76 0.58 -8.82 8.95
C ALA A 76 1.14 -8.15 7.70
N ALA A 77 2.47 -8.07 7.66
CA ALA A 77 3.24 -7.60 6.54
C ALA A 77 4.20 -8.70 6.07
N ASN A 78 4.16 -9.05 4.79
CA ASN A 78 5.10 -10.00 4.18
C ASN A 78 5.69 -9.41 2.90
N PRO A 79 6.90 -9.82 2.52
CA PRO A 79 7.58 -9.27 1.36
C PRO A 79 6.92 -9.70 0.05
N TYR A 80 6.93 -8.77 -0.90
CA TYR A 80 6.70 -9.00 -2.31
C TYR A 80 8.03 -8.83 -3.05
N ALA A 81 8.50 -9.90 -3.68
CA ALA A 81 9.74 -9.92 -4.46
C ALA A 81 9.40 -9.83 -5.95
N SER A 82 9.32 -8.62 -6.49
CA SER A 82 9.06 -8.38 -7.92
C SER A 82 10.11 -9.04 -8.82
N ALA A 83 11.37 -9.09 -8.37
CA ALA A 83 12.46 -9.76 -9.09
C ALA A 83 12.30 -11.29 -9.18
N ALA A 84 11.51 -11.91 -8.29
CA ALA A 84 11.20 -13.34 -8.39
C ALA A 84 10.34 -13.66 -9.63
N ALA A 85 9.64 -12.65 -10.17
CA ALA A 85 8.86 -12.76 -11.39
C ALA A 85 9.64 -12.31 -12.66
N ALA A 86 10.93 -11.98 -12.54
CA ALA A 86 11.70 -11.40 -13.65
C ALA A 86 11.91 -12.36 -14.83
N ALA A 87 12.01 -13.67 -14.58
CA ALA A 87 11.99 -14.70 -15.62
C ALA A 87 11.64 -16.09 -15.04
N PRO A 88 10.92 -16.95 -15.79
CA PRO A 88 10.68 -18.34 -15.38
C PRO A 88 12.01 -19.09 -15.19
N GLY A 89 12.23 -19.61 -13.97
CA GLY A 89 13.43 -20.38 -13.64
C GLY A 89 14.68 -19.54 -13.30
N ALA A 90 14.58 -18.20 -13.27
CA ALA A 90 15.67 -17.37 -12.76
C ALA A 90 15.84 -17.56 -11.24
N PRO A 91 17.09 -17.55 -10.72
CA PRO A 91 17.31 -17.58 -9.29
C PRO A 91 16.70 -16.34 -8.64
N VAL A 92 15.86 -16.53 -7.63
CA VAL A 92 15.35 -15.41 -6.83
C VAL A 92 16.52 -14.88 -5.98
N PRO A 93 16.87 -13.59 -6.08
CA PRO A 93 17.91 -13.02 -5.22
C PRO A 93 17.57 -13.26 -3.75
N PRO A 94 18.54 -13.51 -2.86
CA PRO A 94 18.25 -13.74 -1.46
C PRO A 94 17.57 -12.51 -0.85
N PHE A 95 16.43 -12.74 -0.20
CA PHE A 95 15.68 -11.71 0.53
C PHE A 95 15.14 -12.30 1.83
N ASP A 96 14.90 -11.43 2.81
CA ASP A 96 14.22 -11.83 4.04
C ASP A 96 12.74 -12.13 3.73
N ASN A 97 12.36 -13.41 3.82
CA ASN A 97 11.00 -13.91 3.60
C ASN A 97 10.19 -14.05 4.90
N THR A 98 10.57 -13.35 5.97
CA THR A 98 9.83 -13.38 7.24
C THR A 98 8.56 -12.53 7.15
N THR A 99 7.57 -12.91 7.95
CA THR A 99 6.31 -12.15 8.09
C THR A 99 6.31 -11.41 9.41
N THR A 100 6.21 -10.09 9.36
CA THR A 100 6.02 -9.25 10.55
C THR A 100 4.55 -9.20 10.92
N ARG A 101 4.23 -9.20 12.21
CA ARG A 101 2.85 -9.25 12.73
C ARG A 101 2.61 -8.19 13.80
N GLY A 102 1.42 -7.60 13.78
CA GLY A 102 0.83 -6.81 14.85
C GLY A 102 -0.59 -7.30 15.14
N ILE A 103 -1.25 -6.76 16.17
CA ILE A 103 -2.61 -7.20 16.54
C ILE A 103 -3.54 -6.00 16.63
N VAL A 104 -4.70 -6.08 15.96
CA VAL A 104 -5.88 -5.25 16.24
C VAL A 104 -6.67 -5.90 17.36
N VAL A 105 -6.85 -5.20 18.47
CA VAL A 105 -7.55 -5.68 19.67
C VAL A 105 -8.80 -4.82 19.86
N TYR A 106 -9.97 -5.44 19.76
CA TYR A 106 -11.22 -4.76 20.05
C TYR A 106 -11.39 -4.55 21.56
N GLU A 107 -11.94 -3.41 21.96
CA GLU A 107 -12.39 -3.19 23.33
C GLU A 107 -13.48 -4.20 23.72
N GLY A 108 -13.38 -4.76 24.92
CA GLY A 108 -14.25 -5.84 25.38
C GLY A 108 -13.90 -7.23 24.83
N ALA A 109 -12.83 -7.37 24.03
CA ALA A 109 -12.37 -8.69 23.58
C ALA A 109 -11.89 -9.55 24.77
N PRO A 110 -12.27 -10.82 24.85
CA PRO A 110 -11.77 -11.74 25.87
C PRO A 110 -10.25 -11.91 25.77
N SER A 111 -9.55 -11.90 26.91
CA SER A 111 -8.10 -12.09 26.98
C SER A 111 -7.60 -13.43 26.42
N SER A 112 -8.48 -14.43 26.29
CA SER A 112 -8.18 -15.76 25.73
C SER A 112 -8.37 -15.87 24.22
N THR A 113 -8.76 -14.79 23.53
CA THR A 113 -9.05 -14.83 22.09
C THR A 113 -7.77 -15.05 21.29
N ILE A 114 -7.67 -16.19 20.60
CA ILE A 114 -6.57 -16.47 19.67
C ILE A 114 -6.71 -15.55 18.46
N PRO A 115 -5.72 -14.69 18.15
CA PRO A 115 -5.86 -13.78 17.03
C PRO A 115 -5.86 -14.53 15.69
N LYS A 116 -6.78 -14.17 14.80
CA LYS A 116 -6.89 -14.78 13.46
C LYS A 116 -5.83 -14.22 12.52
N MET A 117 -5.20 -15.07 11.71
CA MET A 117 -4.23 -14.64 10.67
C MET A 117 -4.95 -14.29 9.37
N PRO A 118 -4.54 -13.22 8.65
CA PRO A 118 -5.02 -12.97 7.30
C PRO A 118 -4.43 -13.98 6.31
N PRO A 119 -5.13 -14.31 5.21
CA PRO A 119 -4.53 -15.03 4.09
C PRO A 119 -3.52 -14.10 3.41
N LEU A 120 -2.23 -14.39 3.54
CA LEU A 120 -1.18 -13.57 2.95
C LEU A 120 -0.88 -14.03 1.52
N PRO A 121 -0.72 -13.10 0.56
CA PRO A 121 -0.26 -13.44 -0.78
C PRO A 121 1.13 -14.09 -0.74
N GLY A 122 1.40 -14.94 -1.73
CA GLY A 122 2.76 -15.45 -1.96
C GLY A 122 3.71 -14.30 -2.27
N PHE A 123 5.00 -14.47 -1.95
CA PHE A 123 6.02 -13.43 -2.21
C PHE A 123 6.17 -13.09 -3.70
N ASN A 124 5.70 -13.96 -4.59
CA ASN A 124 5.74 -13.84 -6.04
C ASN A 124 4.36 -13.54 -6.67
N ASP A 125 3.37 -13.12 -5.87
CA ASP A 125 2.02 -12.80 -6.35
C ASP A 125 1.96 -11.43 -7.06
N THR A 126 2.56 -11.37 -8.23
CA THR A 126 2.54 -10.19 -9.11
C THR A 126 1.14 -9.76 -9.52
N PRO A 127 0.18 -10.65 -9.85
CA PRO A 127 -1.19 -10.25 -10.15
C PRO A 127 -1.84 -9.43 -9.04
N THR A 128 -1.69 -9.85 -7.78
CA THR A 128 -2.24 -9.10 -6.64
C THR A 128 -1.57 -7.72 -6.49
N ALA A 129 -0.24 -7.66 -6.60
CA ALA A 129 0.50 -6.40 -6.55
C ALA A 129 0.09 -5.45 -7.68
N HIS A 130 0.03 -5.95 -8.90
CA HIS A 130 -0.35 -5.19 -10.08
C HIS A 130 -1.79 -4.65 -9.98
N LYS A 131 -2.73 -5.49 -9.52
CA LYS A 131 -4.12 -5.06 -9.29
C LYS A 131 -4.22 -3.92 -8.30
N PHE A 132 -3.45 -3.95 -7.21
CA PHE A 132 -3.44 -2.86 -6.24
C PHE A 132 -3.00 -1.55 -6.90
N PHE A 133 -1.82 -1.52 -7.53
CA PHE A 133 -1.29 -0.27 -8.11
C PHE A 133 -2.12 0.27 -9.29
N THR A 134 -2.71 -0.61 -10.11
CA THR A 134 -3.54 -0.19 -11.26
C THR A 134 -4.94 0.27 -10.88
N SER A 135 -5.45 -0.15 -9.71
CA SER A 135 -6.77 0.27 -9.22
C SER A 135 -6.74 1.67 -8.57
N LEU A 136 -5.56 2.19 -8.24
CA LEU A 136 -5.40 3.52 -7.66
C LEU A 136 -5.65 4.58 -8.72
N THR A 137 -6.65 5.43 -8.48
CA THR A 137 -6.95 6.58 -9.33
C THR A 137 -6.89 7.86 -8.51
N GLY A 138 -6.33 8.92 -9.10
CA GLY A 138 -6.29 10.23 -8.45
C GLY A 138 -7.70 10.81 -8.31
N LEU A 139 -7.92 11.60 -7.27
CA LEU A 139 -9.19 12.30 -7.10
C LEU A 139 -9.37 13.33 -8.23
N ALA A 140 -10.34 13.09 -9.12
CA ALA A 140 -10.67 14.01 -10.20
C ALA A 140 -11.08 15.38 -9.62
N GLY A 141 -10.18 16.35 -9.70
CA GLY A 141 -10.36 17.69 -9.12
C GLY A 141 -9.07 18.36 -8.66
N LEU A 142 -8.02 17.58 -8.38
CA LEU A 142 -6.67 18.10 -8.11
C LEU A 142 -5.71 17.59 -9.19
N ALA A 143 -5.76 18.22 -10.36
CA ALA A 143 -4.67 18.11 -11.33
C ALA A 143 -3.46 18.86 -10.74
N SER A 144 -2.63 18.18 -9.97
CA SER A 144 -1.31 18.71 -9.60
C SER A 144 -0.40 18.57 -10.82
N ALA A 145 -0.48 19.54 -11.73
CA ALA A 145 0.56 19.77 -12.71
C ALA A 145 1.63 20.64 -12.05
N PHE A 146 2.81 20.09 -11.80
CA PHE A 146 3.97 20.91 -11.51
C PHE A 146 4.46 21.47 -12.84
N VAL A 147 4.05 22.70 -13.17
CA VAL A 147 4.65 23.42 -14.29
C VAL A 147 6.05 23.82 -13.82
N VAL A 148 7.06 23.15 -14.38
CA VAL A 148 8.44 23.60 -14.25
C VAL A 148 8.63 24.71 -15.27
N GLU A 149 8.59 25.95 -14.80
CA GLU A 149 8.93 27.12 -15.62
C GLU A 149 10.37 27.00 -16.12
N ASN A 150 10.61 27.43 -17.36
CA ASN A 150 11.97 27.50 -17.89
C ASN A 150 12.79 28.48 -17.04
N GLY A 151 14.02 28.09 -16.68
CA GLY A 151 14.94 28.94 -15.95
C GLY A 151 15.62 29.98 -16.85
N LEU A 152 16.41 30.87 -16.24
CA LEU A 152 17.09 31.98 -16.91
C LEU A 152 18.22 31.56 -17.86
N THR A 153 18.66 30.30 -17.80
CA THR A 153 19.76 29.78 -18.62
C THR A 153 19.25 28.88 -19.74
N PRO A 154 19.96 28.83 -20.88
CA PRO A 154 19.63 27.90 -21.97
C PRO A 154 19.60 26.43 -21.52
N GLU A 155 20.34 26.08 -20.47
CA GLU A 155 20.39 24.72 -19.89
C GLU A 155 19.17 24.39 -19.01
N SER A 156 18.41 25.41 -18.59
CA SER A 156 17.18 25.27 -17.80
C SER A 156 15.92 25.54 -18.62
N THR A 157 16.05 25.62 -19.95
CA THR A 157 14.95 25.84 -20.89
C THR A 157 14.76 24.60 -21.76
N LEU A 158 13.54 24.06 -21.83
CA LEU A 158 13.26 22.93 -22.72
C LEU A 158 13.31 23.37 -24.19
N PRO A 159 13.98 22.59 -25.07
CA PRO A 159 13.94 22.84 -26.50
C PRO A 159 12.52 22.65 -27.04
N PRO A 160 12.14 23.38 -28.11
CA PRO A 160 10.83 23.23 -28.71
C PRO A 160 10.61 21.80 -29.22
N PRO A 161 9.36 21.30 -29.18
CA PRO A 161 9.05 19.96 -29.67
C PRO A 161 9.43 19.81 -31.16
N PRO A 162 9.91 18.63 -31.57
CA PRO A 162 10.15 18.32 -32.99
C PRO A 162 8.91 18.59 -33.86
N VAL A 163 9.15 19.09 -35.07
CA VAL A 163 8.10 19.53 -36.01
C VAL A 163 7.17 18.38 -36.44
N ASP A 164 7.63 17.13 -36.30
CA ASP A 164 6.90 15.92 -36.70
C ASP A 164 5.97 15.35 -35.60
N LEU A 165 5.77 16.06 -34.49
CA LEU A 165 4.83 15.61 -33.45
C LEU A 165 3.38 15.73 -33.94
N PRO A 166 2.57 14.66 -33.85
CA PRO A 166 1.15 14.74 -34.16
C PRO A 166 0.47 15.72 -33.21
N GLN A 167 -0.31 16.65 -33.77
CA GLN A 167 -1.13 17.56 -32.98
C GLN A 167 -2.29 16.79 -32.33
N CYS A 168 -2.50 17.03 -31.02
CA CYS A 168 -3.64 16.52 -30.27
C CYS A 168 -4.95 17.17 -30.72
#